data_AF-A0A1F4M7C1-F1
#
_entry.id   AF-A0A1F4M7C1-F1
#
_cell.length_a   1.000
_cell.length_b   1.000
_cell.length_c   1.000
_cell.angle_alpha   90.00
_cell.angle_beta   90.00
_cell.angle_gamma   90.00
#
_symmetry.space_group_name_H-M   'P 1'
#
loop_
_entity.id
_entity.type
_entity.pdbx_description
1 polymer ?
#
loop_
_entity_poly.entity_id
_entity_poly.type
_entity_poly.pdbx_seq_one_letter_code
_entity_poly.pdbx_strand_id
1 'polypeptide(L)'
;MTRALTRTHFHSSRLICTLADLSLLETVAPGVAFAEKLGLWVSFTDAINLSVVHSASFTEHPSKAKPLVGVAGAAAGVALGQAFAAVRAGLVRSINRAGAELPAPEVDAPTDLATVYAPYLRYYLAQQREIELKLYPLRLQVRAVLARASAEIRKLAALDAAMDQILCERESKLLLKVPALLEKRFRQLHADHQQALAATQQADNPALWLQPGGWLAGFCQDMQTVLIAELDLRLQPALGLMEALQQDLILRKHNINE
;
A
#
# COMPACT_ATOMS: atom_id res chain seq x y z
N MET A 1 -36.35 15.86 5.59
CA MET A 1 -35.35 15.45 6.59
C MET A 1 -34.27 14.64 5.88
N THR A 2 -33.17 15.29 5.51
CA THR A 2 -32.04 14.66 4.83
C THR A 2 -31.29 13.78 5.82
N ARG A 3 -31.35 12.48 5.58
CA ARG A 3 -30.63 11.45 6.34
C ARG A 3 -29.13 11.73 6.16
N ALA A 4 -28.48 12.24 7.20
CA ALA A 4 -27.03 12.40 7.21
C ALA A 4 -26.43 11.02 6.94
N LEU A 5 -25.73 10.89 5.81
CA LEU A 5 -24.96 9.70 5.48
C LEU A 5 -24.04 9.42 6.67
N THR A 6 -24.26 8.29 7.33
CA THR A 6 -23.42 7.79 8.42
C THR A 6 -21.98 7.88 7.95
N ARG A 7 -21.18 8.76 8.56
CA ARG A 7 -19.76 8.92 8.22
C ARG A 7 -19.13 7.54 8.30
N THR A 8 -18.72 7.01 7.16
CA THR A 8 -17.86 5.83 7.11
C THR A 8 -16.62 6.16 7.93
N HIS A 9 -16.39 5.44 9.03
CA HIS A 9 -15.12 5.50 9.74
C HIS A 9 -14.07 5.02 8.74
N PHE A 10 -13.31 5.94 8.13
CA PHE A 10 -12.16 5.62 7.31
C PHE A 10 -11.11 5.01 8.24
N HIS A 11 -11.22 3.70 8.45
CA HIS A 11 -10.36 2.93 9.33
C HIS A 11 -8.89 3.24 8.99
N SER A 12 -8.12 3.61 10.02
CA SER A 12 -6.71 3.91 9.90
C SER A 12 -6.02 2.82 9.10
N SER A 13 -5.35 3.20 8.00
CA SER A 13 -4.55 2.26 7.20
C SER A 13 -3.66 1.45 8.14
N ARG A 14 -3.50 0.16 7.85
CA ARG A 14 -2.59 -0.71 8.61
C ARG A 14 -1.20 -0.08 8.72
N LEU A 15 -0.75 0.64 7.70
CA LEU A 15 0.51 1.39 7.76
C LEU A 15 0.51 2.45 8.87
N ILE A 16 -0.56 3.23 9.00
CA ILE A 16 -0.67 4.26 10.05
C ILE A 16 -0.71 3.59 11.43
N CYS A 17 -1.47 2.50 11.59
CA CYS A 17 -1.47 1.72 12.83
C CYS A 17 -0.07 1.20 13.16
N THR A 18 0.59 0.51 12.23
CA THR A 18 1.95 0.00 12.44
C THR A 18 2.93 1.11 12.81
N LEU A 19 2.91 2.24 12.10
CA LEU A 19 3.79 3.36 12.41
C LEU A 19 3.48 4.00 13.76
N ALA A 20 2.22 4.02 14.18
CA ALA A 20 1.81 4.49 15.51
C ALA A 20 2.22 3.53 16.62
N ASP A 21 2.04 2.22 16.40
CA ASP A 21 2.43 1.16 17.34
C ASP A 21 3.94 1.17 17.58
N LEU A 22 4.72 1.49 16.54
CA LEU A 22 6.17 1.70 16.63
C LEU A 22 6.56 3.06 17.22
N SER A 23 5.59 3.88 17.64
CA SER A 23 5.77 5.25 18.15
C SER A 23 6.49 6.19 17.18
N LEU A 24 6.34 5.95 15.87
CA LEU A 24 6.94 6.76 14.80
C LEU A 24 6.03 7.87 14.30
N LEU A 25 4.73 7.79 14.61
CA LEU A 25 3.75 8.80 14.28
C LEU A 25 2.82 9.03 15.47
N GLU A 26 2.63 10.30 15.81
CA GLU A 26 1.49 10.71 16.63
C GLU A 26 0.23 10.67 15.77
N THR A 27 -0.72 9.82 16.13
CA THR A 27 -1.98 9.72 15.40
C THR A 27 -2.90 10.87 15.81
N VAL A 28 -3.15 11.78 14.88
CA VAL A 28 -4.20 12.79 15.05
C VAL A 28 -5.54 12.13 14.75
N ALA A 29 -6.54 12.37 15.59
CA ALA A 29 -7.92 11.91 15.36
C ALA A 29 -8.38 12.25 13.92
N PRO A 30 -9.17 11.38 13.27
CA PRO A 30 -9.57 11.57 11.88
C PRO A 30 -10.17 12.96 11.69
N GLY A 31 -9.44 13.80 10.95
CA GLY A 31 -9.75 15.22 10.86
C GLY A 31 -11.12 15.45 10.25
N VAL A 32 -11.90 16.34 10.87
CA VAL A 32 -13.24 16.77 10.45
C VAL A 32 -13.15 17.66 9.19
N ALA A 33 -12.51 17.19 8.12
CA ALA A 33 -12.30 17.95 6.87
C ALA A 33 -11.71 17.08 5.74
N PHE A 34 -12.00 15.77 5.68
CA PHE A 34 -11.38 14.88 4.67
C PHE A 34 -11.54 15.39 3.23
N ALA A 35 -12.77 15.73 2.83
CA ALA A 35 -13.06 16.21 1.48
C ALA A 35 -12.35 17.54 1.17
N GLU A 36 -12.25 18.44 2.15
CA GLU A 36 -11.55 19.71 2.00
C GLU A 36 -10.04 19.50 1.84
N LYS A 37 -9.44 18.64 2.68
CA LYS A 37 -8.02 18.27 2.58
C LYS A 37 -7.69 17.56 1.27
N LEU A 38 -8.58 16.69 0.81
CA LEU A 38 -8.46 16.04 -0.49
C LEU A 38 -8.62 17.06 -1.63
N GLY A 39 -9.51 18.04 -1.49
CA GLY A 39 -9.67 19.13 -2.44
C GLY A 39 -8.40 19.95 -2.65
N LEU A 40 -7.60 20.16 -1.61
CA LEU A 40 -6.27 20.80 -1.72
C LEU A 40 -5.27 19.98 -2.56
N TRP A 41 -5.56 18.70 -2.81
CA TRP A 41 -4.70 17.82 -3.59
C TRP A 41 -5.05 17.81 -5.07
N VAL A 42 -6.26 18.23 -5.43
CA VAL A 42 -6.76 18.26 -6.80
C VAL A 42 -6.56 19.67 -7.37
N SER A 43 -5.75 19.81 -8.42
CA SER A 43 -5.64 21.11 -9.10
C SER A 43 -6.95 21.47 -9.81
N PHE A 44 -7.13 22.74 -10.17
CA PHE A 44 -8.30 23.16 -10.94
C PHE A 44 -8.44 22.40 -12.27
N THR A 45 -7.33 22.18 -12.98
CA THR A 45 -7.30 21.41 -14.24
C THR A 45 -7.69 19.95 -14.00
N ASP A 46 -7.20 19.34 -12.92
CA ASP A 46 -7.53 17.97 -12.54
C ASP A 46 -9.00 17.83 -12.14
N ALA A 47 -9.56 18.83 -11.47
CA ALA A 47 -10.97 18.88 -11.12
C ALA A 47 -11.85 18.93 -12.37
N ILE A 48 -11.45 19.67 -13.40
CA ILE A 48 -12.14 19.67 -14.70
C ILE A 48 -12.07 18.26 -15.32
N ASN A 49 -10.89 17.66 -15.40
CA ASN A 49 -10.73 16.31 -15.97
C ASN A 49 -11.61 15.28 -15.24
N LEU A 50 -11.63 15.34 -13.92
CA LEU A 50 -12.46 14.46 -13.09
C LEU A 50 -13.95 14.72 -13.30
N SER A 51 -14.37 15.97 -13.46
CA SER A 51 -15.76 16.32 -13.77
C SER A 51 -16.22 15.81 -15.14
N VAL A 52 -15.33 15.82 -16.14
CA VAL A 52 -15.59 15.29 -17.49
C VAL A 52 -15.77 13.77 -17.41
N VAL A 53 -14.86 13.06 -16.74
CA VAL A 53 -14.96 11.60 -16.55
C VAL A 53 -16.23 11.25 -15.75
N HIS A 54 -16.58 12.05 -14.74
CA HIS A 54 -17.78 11.85 -13.94
C HIS A 54 -19.07 12.12 -14.72
N SER A 55 -19.08 13.09 -15.63
CA SER A 55 -20.27 13.45 -16.42
C SER A 55 -20.42 12.61 -17.70
N ALA A 56 -19.38 11.88 -18.10
CA ALA A 56 -19.41 11.04 -19.29
C ALA A 56 -20.46 9.91 -19.16
N SER A 57 -21.32 9.81 -20.18
CA SER A 57 -22.24 8.68 -20.36
C SER A 57 -21.52 7.51 -21.01
N PHE A 58 -21.25 6.45 -20.24
CA PHE A 58 -20.59 5.24 -20.74
C PHE A 58 -21.57 4.26 -21.43
N THR A 59 -22.79 4.71 -21.71
CA THR A 59 -23.85 3.96 -22.40
C THR A 59 -23.70 3.94 -23.91
N GLU A 60 -23.05 4.95 -24.52
CA GLU A 60 -23.12 5.18 -25.97
C GLU A 60 -21.91 4.68 -26.78
N HIS A 61 -20.80 4.36 -26.11
CA HIS A 61 -19.61 3.84 -26.78
C HIS A 61 -19.30 2.42 -26.33
N PRO A 62 -19.62 1.39 -27.16
CA PRO A 62 -19.18 0.04 -26.87
C PRO A 62 -17.67 0.02 -26.84
N SER A 63 -17.11 -0.51 -25.75
CA SER A 63 -15.70 -0.91 -25.73
C SER A 63 -15.46 -1.81 -26.95
N LYS A 64 -14.40 -1.54 -27.73
CA LYS A 64 -14.01 -2.40 -28.87
C LYS A 64 -13.75 -3.86 -28.44
N ALA A 65 -13.54 -4.09 -27.14
CA ALA A 65 -13.32 -5.41 -26.56
C ALA A 65 -14.65 -6.12 -26.24
N LYS A 66 -14.66 -7.45 -26.41
CA LYS A 66 -15.82 -8.30 -26.14
C LYS A 66 -16.32 -8.11 -24.69
N PRO A 67 -17.61 -7.78 -24.49
CA PRO A 67 -18.21 -7.64 -23.17
C PRO A 67 -18.02 -8.90 -22.32
N LEU A 68 -17.73 -8.71 -21.04
CA LEU A 68 -17.66 -9.78 -20.05
C LEU A 68 -19.04 -9.94 -19.42
N VAL A 69 -19.78 -10.98 -19.81
CA VAL A 69 -21.14 -11.27 -19.34
C VAL A 69 -21.23 -12.72 -18.89
N GLY A 70 -22.07 -13.00 -17.89
CA GLY A 70 -22.36 -14.35 -17.42
C GLY A 70 -21.11 -15.11 -16.96
N VAL A 71 -20.93 -16.34 -17.47
CA VAL A 71 -19.82 -17.23 -17.11
C VAL A 71 -18.45 -16.61 -17.43
N ALA A 72 -18.31 -15.90 -18.54
CA ALA A 72 -17.05 -15.26 -18.92
C ALA A 72 -16.67 -14.13 -17.94
N GLY A 73 -17.65 -13.38 -17.44
CA GLY A 73 -17.43 -12.37 -16.40
C GLY A 73 -17.00 -12.98 -15.06
N ALA A 74 -17.66 -14.06 -14.65
CA ALA A 74 -17.29 -14.78 -13.42
C ALA A 74 -15.86 -15.36 -13.50
N ALA A 75 -15.51 -15.98 -14.64
CA ALA A 75 -14.16 -16.50 -14.87
C ALA A 75 -13.08 -15.40 -14.85
N ALA A 76 -13.38 -14.23 -15.43
CA ALA A 76 -12.48 -13.08 -15.39
C ALA A 76 -12.28 -12.54 -13.96
N GLY A 77 -13.35 -12.48 -13.16
CA GLY A 77 -13.27 -12.09 -11.74
C GLY A 77 -12.40 -13.05 -10.93
N VAL A 78 -12.57 -14.36 -11.11
CA VAL A 78 -11.74 -15.39 -10.44
C VAL A 78 -10.28 -15.27 -10.86
N ALA A 79 -10.00 -15.15 -12.15
CA ALA A 79 -8.63 -14.99 -12.66
C ALA A 79 -7.95 -13.73 -12.12
N LEU A 80 -8.70 -12.64 -11.97
CA LEU A 80 -8.21 -11.40 -11.38
C LEU A 80 -7.91 -11.55 -9.88
N GLY A 81 -8.79 -12.24 -9.15
CA GLY A 81 -8.58 -12.64 -7.76
C GLY A 81 -7.29 -13.44 -7.56
N GLN A 82 -7.05 -14.43 -8.43
CA GLN A 82 -5.84 -15.24 -8.41
C GLN A 82 -4.59 -14.43 -8.74
N ALA A 83 -4.64 -13.54 -9.74
CA ALA A 83 -3.53 -12.67 -10.11
C ALA A 83 -3.15 -11.73 -8.95
N PHE A 84 -4.14 -11.10 -8.32
CA PHE A 84 -3.95 -10.25 -7.14
C PHE A 84 -3.30 -11.03 -5.99
N ALA A 85 -3.85 -12.19 -5.63
CA ALA A 85 -3.33 -13.03 -4.56
C ALA A 85 -1.90 -13.50 -4.85
N ALA A 86 -1.61 -13.88 -6.09
CA ALA A 86 -0.27 -14.31 -6.52
C ALA A 86 0.75 -13.18 -6.43
N VAL A 87 0.42 -11.96 -6.87
CA VAL A 87 1.29 -10.78 -6.77
C VAL A 87 1.57 -10.45 -5.31
N ARG A 88 0.52 -10.35 -4.47
CA ARG A 88 0.68 -10.07 -3.04
C ARG A 88 1.54 -11.12 -2.35
N ALA A 89 1.24 -12.40 -2.55
CA ALA A 89 1.98 -13.49 -1.93
C ALA A 89 3.45 -13.54 -2.43
N GLY A 90 3.68 -13.21 -3.70
CA GLY A 90 5.03 -13.10 -4.27
C GLY A 90 5.86 -12.00 -3.60
N LEU A 91 5.29 -10.81 -3.45
CA LEU A 91 5.95 -9.67 -2.81
C LEU A 91 6.20 -9.91 -1.32
N VAL A 92 5.22 -10.43 -0.58
CA VAL A 92 5.40 -10.79 0.85
C VAL A 92 6.52 -11.82 1.03
N ARG A 93 6.60 -12.84 0.17
CA ARG A 93 7.71 -13.81 0.20
C ARG A 93 9.05 -13.15 -0.11
N SER A 94 9.11 -12.20 -1.04
CA SER A 94 10.34 -11.48 -1.38
C SER A 94 10.82 -10.61 -0.21
N ILE A 95 9.91 -9.87 0.43
CA ILE A 95 10.20 -9.06 1.63
C ILE A 95 10.75 -9.95 2.74
N ASN A 96 10.05 -11.04 3.08
CA ASN A 96 10.47 -11.93 4.18
C ASN A 96 11.81 -12.62 3.90
N ARG A 97 12.06 -13.07 2.65
CA ARG A 97 13.31 -13.74 2.29
C ARG A 97 14.49 -12.78 2.34
N ALA A 98 14.39 -11.67 1.61
CA ALA A 98 15.51 -10.75 1.50
C ALA A 98 15.78 -10.01 2.84
N GLY A 99 14.77 -9.92 3.72
CA GLY A 99 14.97 -9.46 5.09
C GLY A 99 15.73 -10.45 5.99
N ALA A 100 15.72 -11.75 5.70
CA ALA A 100 16.54 -12.75 6.39
C ALA A 100 18.00 -12.78 5.88
N GLU A 101 18.25 -12.24 4.68
CA GLU A 101 19.57 -12.20 4.02
C GLU A 101 20.31 -10.86 4.23
N LEU A 102 19.80 -9.99 5.11
CA LEU A 102 20.40 -8.69 5.40
C LEU A 102 21.80 -8.84 6.03
N PRO A 103 22.78 -8.02 5.61
CA PRO A 103 24.15 -8.16 6.05
C PRO A 103 24.31 -7.84 7.54
N ALA A 104 25.09 -8.67 8.23
CA ALA A 104 25.54 -8.38 9.57
C ALA A 104 26.52 -7.19 9.56
N PRO A 105 26.43 -6.28 10.55
CA PRO A 105 27.45 -5.26 10.73
C PRO A 105 28.82 -5.91 10.97
N GLU A 106 29.87 -5.38 10.35
CA GLU A 106 31.25 -5.82 10.60
C GLU A 106 31.68 -5.39 12.01
N VAL A 107 32.30 -6.33 12.74
CA VAL A 107 32.59 -6.23 14.18
C VAL A 107 33.80 -5.31 14.49
N ASP A 108 34.67 -5.05 13.50
CA ASP A 108 36.02 -4.50 13.73
C ASP A 108 36.23 -3.02 13.38
N ALA A 109 35.20 -2.29 12.89
CA ALA A 109 35.34 -0.88 12.54
C ALA A 109 34.67 0.04 13.59
N PRO A 110 35.23 1.24 13.88
CA PRO A 110 34.50 2.29 14.58
C PRO A 110 33.33 2.71 13.68
N THR A 111 32.19 2.04 13.83
CA THR A 111 31.16 2.10 12.82
C THR A 111 30.17 3.19 13.19
N ASP A 112 30.23 4.30 12.45
CA ASP A 112 29.16 5.30 12.44
C ASP A 112 27.81 4.59 12.19
N LEU A 113 26.79 4.90 12.99
CA LEU A 113 25.44 4.36 12.87
C LEU A 113 24.86 4.56 11.47
N ALA A 114 25.22 5.64 10.78
CA ALA A 114 24.79 5.86 9.40
C ALA A 114 25.34 4.78 8.44
N THR A 115 26.57 4.34 8.66
CA THR A 115 27.20 3.25 7.89
C THR A 115 26.54 1.91 8.18
N VAL A 116 26.18 1.64 9.45
CA VAL A 116 25.41 0.43 9.83
C VAL A 116 24.02 0.44 9.19
N TYR A 117 23.36 1.60 9.13
CA TYR A 117 22.00 1.73 8.60
C TYR A 117 21.92 1.66 7.07
N ALA A 118 22.98 2.05 6.35
CA ALA A 118 22.96 2.19 4.89
C ALA A 118 22.51 0.94 4.11
N PRO A 119 22.91 -0.31 4.46
CA PRO A 119 22.41 -1.52 3.79
C PRO A 119 20.90 -1.72 3.96
N TYR A 120 20.34 -1.42 5.13
CA TYR A 120 18.91 -1.52 5.43
C TYR A 120 18.10 -0.52 4.62
N LEU A 121 18.58 0.72 4.51
CA LEU A 121 17.95 1.74 3.67
C LEU A 121 17.96 1.32 2.18
N ARG A 122 19.08 0.80 1.67
CA ARG A 122 19.17 0.30 0.29
C ARG A 122 18.20 -0.84 0.04
N TYR A 123 18.10 -1.78 0.99
CA TYR A 123 17.14 -2.87 0.94
C TYR A 123 15.70 -2.34 0.89
N TYR A 124 15.33 -1.41 1.79
CA TYR A 124 13.99 -0.82 1.83
C TYR A 124 13.64 -0.19 0.47
N LEU A 125 14.51 0.64 -0.07
CA LEU A 125 14.30 1.30 -1.36
C LEU A 125 14.23 0.32 -2.54
N ALA A 126 14.96 -0.80 -2.48
CA ALA A 126 14.86 -1.85 -3.48
C ALA A 126 13.48 -2.54 -3.44
N GLN A 127 12.98 -2.87 -2.24
CA GLN A 127 11.64 -3.46 -2.08
C GLN A 127 10.53 -2.51 -2.53
N GLN A 128 10.66 -1.21 -2.25
CA GLN A 128 9.74 -0.17 -2.75
C GLN A 128 9.61 -0.18 -4.26
N ARG A 129 10.74 -0.24 -4.98
CA ARG A 129 10.76 -0.30 -6.45
C ARG A 129 10.12 -1.58 -6.96
N GLU A 130 10.41 -2.72 -6.36
CA GLU A 130 9.78 -4.00 -6.73
C GLU A 130 8.27 -3.97 -6.53
N ILE A 131 7.78 -3.41 -5.41
CA ILE A 131 6.35 -3.20 -5.17
C ILE A 131 5.74 -2.36 -6.30
N GLU A 132 6.31 -1.20 -6.62
CA GLU A 132 5.81 -0.30 -7.67
C GLU A 132 5.76 -0.98 -9.04
N LEU A 133 6.83 -1.68 -9.41
CA LEU A 133 6.94 -2.41 -10.68
C LEU A 133 5.89 -3.51 -10.83
N LYS A 134 5.52 -4.18 -9.74
CA LYS A 134 4.52 -5.28 -9.77
C LYS A 134 3.08 -4.78 -9.66
N LEU A 135 2.83 -3.68 -8.95
CA LEU A 135 1.49 -3.16 -8.73
C LEU A 135 0.93 -2.43 -9.95
N TYR A 136 1.77 -1.70 -10.68
CA TYR A 136 1.35 -0.98 -11.89
C TYR A 136 0.63 -1.88 -12.93
N PRO A 137 1.23 -3.00 -13.41
CA PRO A 137 0.57 -3.87 -14.38
C PRO A 137 -0.68 -4.54 -13.81
N LEU A 138 -0.70 -4.85 -12.50
CA LEU A 138 -1.88 -5.41 -11.84
C LEU A 138 -3.06 -4.43 -11.92
N ARG A 139 -2.85 -3.15 -11.57
CA ARG A 139 -3.92 -2.13 -11.61
C ARG A 139 -4.41 -1.87 -13.04
N LEU A 140 -3.51 -1.89 -14.03
CA LEU A 140 -3.90 -1.82 -15.44
C LEU A 140 -4.76 -3.02 -15.86
N GLN A 141 -4.37 -4.23 -15.47
CA GLN A 141 -5.14 -5.45 -15.76
C GLN A 141 -6.53 -5.39 -15.12
N VAL A 142 -6.63 -4.95 -13.86
CA VAL A 142 -7.91 -4.72 -13.16
C VAL A 142 -8.78 -3.76 -13.98
N ARG A 143 -8.28 -2.57 -14.31
CA ARG A 143 -9.02 -1.57 -15.11
C ARG A 143 -9.46 -2.11 -16.46
N ALA A 144 -8.62 -2.88 -17.15
CA ALA A 144 -8.94 -3.47 -18.44
C ALA A 144 -10.09 -4.50 -18.37
N VAL A 145 -10.17 -5.27 -17.28
CA VAL A 145 -11.29 -6.18 -17.02
C VAL A 145 -12.57 -5.38 -16.73
N LEU A 146 -12.49 -4.37 -15.85
CA LEU A 146 -13.63 -3.52 -15.50
C LEU A 146 -14.19 -2.76 -16.71
N ALA A 147 -13.34 -2.30 -17.63
CA ALA A 147 -13.76 -1.58 -18.83
C ALA A 147 -14.69 -2.40 -19.75
N ARG A 148 -14.66 -3.73 -19.61
CA ARG A 148 -15.46 -4.70 -20.38
C ARG A 148 -16.70 -5.18 -19.64
N ALA A 149 -16.91 -4.74 -18.40
CA ALA A 149 -18.09 -5.05 -17.60
C ALA A 149 -19.24 -4.06 -17.90
N SER A 150 -20.00 -3.68 -16.89
CA SER A 150 -21.10 -2.71 -17.01
C SER A 150 -20.64 -1.29 -17.32
N ALA A 151 -21.57 -0.41 -17.74
CA ALA A 151 -21.29 1.01 -17.93
C ALA A 151 -20.84 1.69 -16.63
N GLU A 152 -21.46 1.33 -15.49
CA GLU A 152 -21.11 1.85 -14.17
C GLU A 152 -19.70 1.41 -13.74
N ILE A 153 -19.36 0.13 -13.94
CA ILE A 153 -18.03 -0.39 -13.61
C ILE A 153 -16.96 0.16 -14.56
N ARG A 154 -17.30 0.42 -15.82
CA ARG A 154 -16.42 1.12 -16.76
C ARG A 154 -16.15 2.55 -16.33
N LYS A 155 -17.19 3.27 -15.89
CA LYS A 155 -17.06 4.63 -15.33
C LYS A 155 -16.15 4.62 -14.10
N LEU A 156 -16.31 3.63 -13.21
CA LEU A 156 -15.45 3.46 -12.05
C LEU A 156 -13.98 3.24 -12.44
N ALA A 157 -13.69 2.43 -13.46
CA ALA A 157 -12.33 2.23 -13.95
C ALA A 157 -11.71 3.51 -14.52
N ALA A 158 -12.50 4.33 -15.23
CA ALA A 158 -12.06 5.61 -15.75
C ALA A 158 -11.80 6.63 -14.61
N LEU A 159 -12.67 6.65 -13.60
CA LEU A 159 -12.50 7.49 -12.42
C LEU A 159 -11.24 7.10 -11.63
N ASP A 160 -10.99 5.80 -11.45
CA ASP A 160 -9.77 5.31 -10.80
C ASP A 160 -8.51 5.71 -11.57
N ALA A 161 -8.53 5.66 -12.91
CA ALA A 161 -7.41 6.12 -13.73
C ALA A 161 -7.14 7.62 -13.60
N ALA A 162 -8.19 8.45 -13.56
CA ALA A 162 -8.07 9.88 -13.32
C ALA A 162 -7.52 10.18 -11.92
N MET A 163 -8.07 9.52 -10.89
CA MET A 163 -7.62 9.69 -9.50
C MET A 163 -6.16 9.27 -9.30
N ASP A 164 -5.73 8.18 -9.95
CA ASP A 164 -4.35 7.72 -9.91
C ASP A 164 -3.37 8.76 -10.47
N GLN A 165 -3.69 9.38 -11.61
CA GLN A 165 -2.87 10.45 -12.18
C GLN A 165 -2.76 11.68 -11.26
N ILE A 166 -3.85 12.01 -10.57
CA ILE A 166 -3.91 13.18 -9.67
C ILE A 166 -3.14 12.93 -8.38
N LEU A 167 -3.23 11.70 -7.83
CA LEU A 167 -2.75 11.39 -6.49
C LEU A 167 -1.34 10.79 -6.46
N CYS A 168 -0.87 10.15 -7.55
CA CYS A 168 0.35 9.35 -7.54
C CYS A 168 1.60 10.10 -7.05
N GLU A 169 1.82 11.33 -7.52
CA GLU A 169 3.01 12.12 -7.14
C GLU A 169 2.96 12.49 -5.64
N ARG A 170 1.77 12.85 -5.15
CA ARG A 170 1.58 13.23 -3.75
C ARG A 170 1.69 12.02 -2.83
N GLU A 171 1.12 10.89 -3.22
CA GLU A 171 1.25 9.62 -2.50
C GLU A 171 2.72 9.21 -2.40
N SER A 172 3.46 9.23 -3.51
CA SER A 172 4.90 8.95 -3.52
C SER A 172 5.66 9.88 -2.56
N LYS A 173 5.40 11.18 -2.59
CA LYS A 173 6.02 12.16 -1.67
C LYS A 173 5.72 11.88 -0.19
N LEU A 174 4.52 11.39 0.12
CA LEU A 174 4.16 11.03 1.50
C LEU A 174 4.86 9.75 1.95
N LEU A 175 4.93 8.75 1.08
CA LEU A 175 5.59 7.48 1.37
C LEU A 175 7.12 7.62 1.48
N LEU A 176 7.72 8.61 0.81
CA LEU A 176 9.13 8.98 0.98
C LEU A 176 9.49 9.44 2.42
N LYS A 177 8.50 9.71 3.29
CA LYS A 177 8.75 9.99 4.71
C LYS A 177 9.04 8.74 5.52
N VAL A 178 8.58 7.58 5.09
CA VAL A 178 8.69 6.32 5.84
C VAL A 178 10.16 5.90 6.07
N PRO A 179 11.08 5.97 5.08
CA PRO A 179 12.50 5.70 5.32
C PRO A 179 13.13 6.55 6.43
N ALA A 180 12.74 7.82 6.55
CA ALA A 180 13.23 8.71 7.60
C ALA A 180 12.65 8.32 8.99
N LEU A 181 11.42 7.81 9.04
CA LEU A 181 10.85 7.26 10.27
C LEU A 181 11.56 5.97 10.70
N LEU A 182 11.87 5.09 9.75
CA LEU A 182 12.65 3.88 10.03
C LEU A 182 14.06 4.18 10.53
N GLU A 183 14.70 5.23 10.01
CA GLU A 183 16.01 5.66 10.53
C GLU A 183 15.91 6.12 11.99
N LYS A 184 14.86 6.87 12.34
CA LYS A 184 14.61 7.24 13.74
C LYS A 184 14.39 6.01 14.62
N ARG A 185 13.60 5.03 14.14
CA ARG A 185 13.38 3.76 14.85
C ARG A 185 14.68 3.00 15.09
N PHE A 186 15.53 2.92 14.07
CA PHE A 186 16.84 2.29 14.16
C PHE A 186 17.71 2.91 15.25
N ARG A 187 17.82 4.24 15.25
CA ARG A 187 18.58 4.99 16.27
C ARG A 187 18.00 4.80 17.67
N GLN A 188 16.67 4.77 17.81
CA GLN A 188 16.00 4.53 19.09
C GLN A 188 16.33 3.14 19.64
N LEU A 189 16.15 2.08 18.84
CA LEU A 189 16.43 0.70 19.26
C LEU A 189 17.90 0.50 19.63
N HIS A 190 18.81 1.14 18.92
CA HIS A 190 20.22 1.12 19.27
C HIS A 190 20.49 1.82 20.61
N ALA A 191 19.87 2.98 20.86
CA ALA A 191 20.01 3.69 22.14
C ALA A 191 19.46 2.86 23.32
N ASP A 192 18.30 2.22 23.14
CA ASP A 192 17.68 1.35 24.14
C ASP A 192 18.59 0.13 24.45
N HIS A 193 19.20 -0.46 23.42
CA HIS A 193 20.18 -1.54 23.56
C HIS A 193 21.41 -1.10 24.38
N GLN A 194 21.97 0.07 24.07
CA GLN A 194 23.11 0.62 24.82
C GLN A 194 22.77 0.88 26.29
N GLN A 195 21.57 1.39 26.58
CA GLN A 195 21.11 1.60 27.95
C GLN A 195 20.95 0.29 28.71
N ALA A 196 20.41 -0.75 28.06
CA ALA A 196 20.27 -2.08 28.66
C ALA A 196 21.64 -2.69 29.00
N LEU A 197 22.62 -2.60 28.10
CA LEU A 197 23.99 -3.06 28.34
C LEU A 197 24.66 -2.31 29.50
N ALA A 198 24.47 -0.99 29.58
CA ALA A 198 25.01 -0.20 30.68
C ALA A 198 24.40 -0.61 32.04
N ALA A 199 23.10 -0.94 32.07
CA ALA A 199 22.41 -1.39 33.27
C ALA A 199 22.85 -2.81 33.71
N THR A 200 23.12 -3.71 32.76
CA THR A 200 23.54 -5.10 33.04
C THR A 200 25.05 -5.28 33.16
N GLN A 201 25.84 -4.23 32.87
CA GLN A 201 27.31 -4.26 32.80
C GLN A 201 27.86 -5.34 31.85
N GLN A 202 27.09 -5.68 30.82
CA GLN A 202 27.50 -6.66 29.82
C GLN A 202 28.30 -5.99 28.71
N ALA A 203 29.32 -6.68 28.21
CA ALA A 203 30.02 -6.27 27.01
C ALA A 203 29.08 -6.39 25.80
N ASP A 204 29.09 -5.39 24.92
CA ASP A 204 28.34 -5.47 23.68
C ASP A 204 28.95 -6.54 22.76
N ASN A 205 28.09 -7.38 22.18
CA ASN A 205 28.50 -8.42 21.25
C ASN A 205 27.71 -8.28 19.94
N PRO A 206 28.32 -7.71 18.88
CA PRO A 206 27.66 -7.51 17.59
C PRO A 206 27.16 -8.81 16.95
N ALA A 207 27.76 -9.96 17.25
CA ALA A 207 27.29 -11.25 16.74
C ALA A 207 25.89 -11.63 17.25
N LEU A 208 25.44 -11.03 18.36
CA LEU A 208 24.12 -11.25 18.95
C LEU A 208 23.05 -10.30 18.42
N TRP A 209 23.42 -9.21 17.73
CA TRP A 209 22.46 -8.18 17.32
C TRP A 209 21.39 -8.73 16.36
N LEU A 210 21.76 -9.64 15.46
CA LEU A 210 20.86 -10.30 14.50
C LEU A 210 20.27 -11.62 15.00
N GLN A 211 20.68 -12.11 16.17
CA GLN A 211 20.10 -13.33 16.73
C GLN A 211 18.66 -13.06 17.22
N PRO A 212 17.82 -14.11 17.36
CA PRO A 212 16.49 -13.95 17.93
C PRO A 212 16.55 -13.23 19.29
N GLY A 213 15.82 -12.12 19.41
CA GLY A 213 15.84 -11.26 20.60
C GLY A 213 16.90 -10.15 20.60
N GLY A 214 17.79 -10.12 19.61
CA GLY A 214 18.70 -9.00 19.38
C GLY A 214 17.97 -7.76 18.85
N TRP A 215 18.47 -6.57 19.19
CA TRP A 215 17.83 -5.31 18.83
C TRP A 215 17.75 -5.10 17.31
N LEU A 216 18.76 -5.56 16.56
CA LEU A 216 18.81 -5.41 15.10
C LEU A 216 17.88 -6.40 14.40
N ALA A 217 17.73 -7.62 14.94
CA ALA A 217 16.68 -8.55 14.51
C ALA A 217 15.27 -7.95 14.72
N GLY A 218 15.05 -7.29 15.85
CA GLY A 218 13.81 -6.54 16.12
C GLY A 218 13.57 -5.43 15.10
N PHE A 219 14.60 -4.63 14.78
CA PHE A 219 14.51 -3.61 13.74
C PHE A 219 14.18 -4.20 12.36
N CYS A 220 14.81 -5.30 11.95
CA CYS A 220 14.51 -5.98 10.69
C CYS A 220 13.04 -6.43 10.63
N GLN A 221 12.50 -6.94 11.73
CA GLN A 221 11.10 -7.33 11.84
C GLN A 221 10.15 -6.12 11.74
N ASP A 222 10.48 -5.01 12.41
CA ASP A 222 9.72 -3.76 12.33
C ASP A 222 9.68 -3.25 10.87
N MET A 223 10.84 -3.22 10.20
CA MET A 223 10.97 -2.80 8.81
C MET A 223 10.16 -3.68 7.85
N GLN A 224 10.22 -5.00 7.99
CA GLN A 224 9.41 -5.93 7.18
C GLN A 224 7.91 -5.71 7.40
N THR A 225 7.51 -5.48 8.65
CA THR A 225 6.11 -5.23 9.01
C THR A 225 5.61 -3.93 8.38
N VAL A 226 6.44 -2.87 8.38
CA VAL A 226 6.15 -1.60 7.69
C VAL A 226 6.05 -1.80 6.17
N LEU A 227 6.97 -2.53 5.55
CA LEU A 227 6.92 -2.83 4.11
C LEU A 227 5.66 -3.60 3.70
N ILE A 228 5.23 -4.59 4.50
CA ILE A 228 3.99 -5.34 4.25
C ILE A 228 2.76 -4.43 4.43
N ALA A 229 2.76 -3.58 5.46
CA ALA A 229 1.67 -2.64 5.68
C ALA A 229 1.56 -1.60 4.55
N GLU A 230 2.69 -1.16 4.00
CA GLU A 230 2.72 -0.28 2.84
C GLU A 230 2.25 -0.99 1.56
N LEU A 231 2.67 -2.25 1.35
CA LEU A 231 2.15 -3.08 0.26
C LEU A 231 0.62 -3.19 0.34
N ASP A 232 0.07 -3.49 1.52
CA ASP A 232 -1.37 -3.60 1.73
C ASP A 232 -2.08 -2.27 1.42
N LEU A 233 -1.51 -1.13 1.83
CA LEU A 233 -2.03 0.21 1.49
C LEU A 233 -2.09 0.42 -0.03
N ARG A 234 -0.98 0.17 -0.74
CA ARG A 234 -0.87 0.39 -2.19
C ARG A 234 -1.77 -0.56 -3.01
N LEU A 235 -2.17 -1.70 -2.43
CA LEU A 235 -3.10 -2.65 -3.04
C LEU A 235 -4.58 -2.29 -2.86
N GLN A 236 -4.93 -1.38 -1.93
CA GLN A 236 -6.33 -1.04 -1.64
C GLN A 236 -7.13 -0.57 -2.86
N PRO A 237 -6.61 0.27 -3.78
CA PRO A 237 -7.37 0.67 -4.96
C PRO A 237 -7.74 -0.52 -5.86
N ALA A 238 -6.79 -1.44 -6.09
CA ALA A 238 -7.03 -2.63 -6.89
C ALA A 238 -8.07 -3.56 -6.22
N LEU A 239 -7.96 -3.73 -4.90
CA LEU A 239 -8.93 -4.51 -4.13
C LEU A 239 -10.34 -3.92 -4.24
N GLY A 240 -10.51 -2.62 -4.05
CA GLY A 240 -11.82 -1.96 -4.13
C GLY A 240 -12.45 -2.06 -5.52
N LEU A 241 -11.67 -1.96 -6.59
CA LEU A 241 -12.15 -2.19 -7.96
C LEU A 241 -12.61 -3.63 -8.19
N MET A 242 -11.88 -4.60 -7.66
CA MET A 242 -12.24 -6.02 -7.76
C MET A 242 -13.52 -6.34 -6.98
N GLU A 243 -13.67 -5.76 -5.78
CA GLU A 243 -14.88 -5.88 -4.97
C GLU A 243 -16.10 -5.28 -5.69
N ALA A 244 -15.96 -4.09 -6.29
CA ALA A 244 -17.02 -3.46 -7.07
C ALA A 244 -17.41 -4.31 -8.29
N LEU A 245 -16.43 -4.86 -9.01
CA LEU A 245 -16.68 -5.78 -10.13
C LEU A 245 -17.46 -7.02 -9.66
N GLN A 246 -17.05 -7.62 -8.54
CA GLN A 246 -17.71 -8.80 -8.01
C GLN A 246 -19.16 -8.50 -7.61
N GLN A 247 -19.42 -7.35 -7.00
CA GLN A 247 -20.78 -6.91 -6.67
C GLN A 247 -21.65 -6.70 -7.93
N ASP A 248 -21.14 -6.04 -8.97
CA ASP A 248 -21.86 -5.87 -10.25
C ASP A 248 -22.20 -7.22 -10.89
N LEU A 249 -21.26 -8.17 -10.89
CA LEU A 249 -21.49 -9.52 -11.41
C LEU A 249 -22.56 -10.28 -10.62
N ILE A 250 -22.61 -10.12 -9.30
CA ILE A 250 -23.65 -10.73 -8.45
C ILE A 250 -25.02 -10.12 -8.76
N LEU A 251 -25.14 -8.79 -8.80
CA LEU A 251 -26.41 -8.11 -9.07
C LEU A 251 -26.97 -8.49 -10.44
N ARG A 252 -26.11 -8.64 -11.45
CA ARG A 252 -26.51 -9.05 -12.80
C ARG A 252 -26.98 -10.50 -12.90
N LYS A 253 -26.41 -11.42 -12.12
CA LYS A 253 -26.91 -12.81 -12.09
C LYS A 253 -28.33 -12.89 -11.55
N HIS A 254 -28.69 -12.06 -10.58
CA HIS A 254 -30.05 -12.03 -10.03
C HIS A 254 -31.05 -11.48 -11.05
N ASN A 255 -30.70 -10.40 -11.76
CA ASN A 255 -31.56 -9.77 -12.76
C ASN A 255 -31.74 -10.58 -14.07
N ILE A 256 -31.02 -11.69 -14.25
CA ILE A 256 -31.19 -12.62 -15.39
C ILE A 256 -32.08 -13.83 -15.01
N ASN A 257 -32.27 -14.06 -13.71
CA ASN A 257 -33.05 -15.17 -13.17
C ASN A 257 -34.47 -14.77 -12.72
N GLU A 258 -34.84 -13.49 -12.84
CA GLU A 258 -36.21 -12.95 -12.73
C GLU A 258 -36.80 -12.76 -14.13
#